data_AF-A0A961NK33-F1
#
_entry.id   AF-A0A961NK33-F1
#
_cell.length_a   1.000
_cell.length_b   1.000
_cell.length_c   1.000
_cell.angle_alpha   90.00
_cell.angle_beta   90.00
_cell.angle_gamma   90.00
#
_symmetry.space_group_name_H-M   'P 1'
#
loop_
_entity.id
_entity.type
_entity.pdbx_description
1 polymer ?
#
loop_
_entity_poly.entity_id
_entity_poly.type
_entity_poly.pdbx_seq_one_letter_code
_entity_poly.pdbx_strand_id
1 'polypeptide(L)' 'RIGNPGASRAVGLANGKNPIAIVLPCHRVVGANGSLTGYGGGLHRKQWLLDMERRFR' A
#
# COMPACT_ATOMS: atom_id res chain seq x y z
N ARG A 1 10.09 -7.00 -6.01
CA ARG A 1 9.37 -8.26 -6.38
C ARG A 1 9.93 -9.39 -5.52
N ILE A 2 9.12 -10.33 -5.03
CA ILE A 2 9.54 -11.36 -4.06
C ILE A 2 9.66 -12.78 -4.66
N GLY A 3 9.74 -12.93 -5.98
CA GLY A 3 9.97 -14.23 -6.65
C GLY A 3 8.81 -15.23 -6.59
N ASN A 4 7.70 -14.92 -5.91
CA ASN A 4 6.52 -15.78 -5.81
C ASN A 4 5.27 -15.09 -6.37
N PRO A 5 4.84 -15.41 -7.61
CA PRO A 5 3.65 -14.82 -8.24
C PRO A 5 2.34 -15.04 -7.47
N GLY A 6 2.23 -16.11 -6.67
CA GLY A 6 1.03 -16.44 -5.89
C GLY A 6 0.93 -15.73 -4.54
N ALA A 7 1.97 -15.01 -4.12
CA ALA A 7 2.06 -14.45 -2.77
C ALA A 7 1.30 -13.11 -2.57
N SER A 8 0.52 -12.66 -3.55
CA SER A 8 -0.18 -11.36 -3.54
C SER A 8 -1.01 -11.12 -2.29
N ARG A 9 -1.78 -12.13 -1.84
CA ARG A 9 -2.61 -12.04 -0.64
C ARG A 9 -1.78 -11.92 0.64
N ALA A 10 -0.72 -12.71 0.76
CA ALA A 10 0.20 -12.66 1.90
C ALA A 10 0.91 -11.31 1.98
N VAL A 11 1.36 -10.78 0.84
CA VAL A 11 1.97 -9.44 0.74
C VAL A 11 0.98 -8.35 1.14
N GLY A 12 -0.28 -8.42 0.68
CA GLY A 12 -1.33 -7.49 1.09
C GLY A 12 -1.56 -7.47 2.60
N LEU A 13 -1.64 -8.65 3.23
CA LEU A 13 -1.79 -8.78 4.68
C LEU A 13 -0.57 -8.27 5.45
N ALA A 14 0.64 -8.56 4.98
CA ALA A 14 1.87 -8.06 5.59
C ALA A 14 1.93 -6.52 5.55
N ASN A 15 1.58 -5.92 4.42
CA ASN A 15 1.52 -4.47 4.27
C ASN A 15 0.43 -3.83 5.14
N GLY A 16 -0.71 -4.49 5.30
CA GLY A 16 -1.80 -4.02 6.17
C GLY A 16 -1.44 -4.04 7.66
N LYS A 17 -0.55 -4.94 8.07
CA LYS A 17 -0.05 -5.07 9.46
C LYS A 17 1.21 -4.24 9.75
N ASN A 18 1.64 -3.38 8.83
CA ASN A 18 2.84 -2.57 9.00
C ASN A 18 2.68 -1.57 10.18
N PRO A 19 3.48 -1.69 11.26
CA PRO A 19 3.40 -0.79 12.42
C PRO A 19 4.06 0.57 12.18
N ILE A 20 4.88 0.72 11.13
CA ILE A 20 5.61 1.95 10.81
C ILE A 20 5.17 2.45 9.43
N ALA A 21 3.94 2.94 9.36
CA ALA A 21 3.39 3.53 8.14
C ALA A 21 4.24 4.74 7.67
N ILE A 22 4.15 5.09 6.38
CA ILE A 22 4.90 6.17 5.72
C ILE A 22 6.39 5.82 5.50
N VAL A 23 7.14 5.50 6.56
CA VAL A 23 8.57 5.12 6.45
C VAL A 23 8.72 3.84 5.63
N LEU A 24 7.91 2.82 5.95
CA LEU A 24 7.66 1.69 5.06
C LEU A 24 6.45 2.04 4.20
N PRO A 25 6.61 2.25 2.88
CA PRO A 25 5.60 2.88 2.02
C PRO A 25 4.49 1.91 1.62
N CYS A 26 3.79 1.33 2.59
CA CYS A 26 2.68 0.38 2.37
C CYS A 26 1.47 1.03 1.68
N HIS A 27 1.36 2.37 1.67
CA HIS A 27 0.38 3.11 0.88
C HIS A 27 0.60 3.00 -0.63
N ARG A 28 1.81 2.64 -1.10
CA ARG A 28 2.11 2.44 -2.53
C ARG A 28 1.63 1.11 -3.10
N VAL A 29 1.24 0.17 -2.25
CA VAL A 29 0.76 -1.15 -2.69
C VAL A 29 -0.72 -1.05 -3.02
N VAL A 30 -1.09 -1.27 -4.28
CA VAL A 30 -2.47 -1.15 -4.79
C VAL A 30 -2.92 -2.43 -5.47
N GLY A 31 -4.24 -2.63 -5.59
CA GLY A 31 -4.80 -3.75 -6.35
C GLY A 31 -4.41 -3.68 -7.82
N ALA A 32 -4.40 -4.84 -8.50
CA ALA A 32 -4.04 -4.91 -9.92
C ALA A 32 -4.96 -4.07 -10.83
N ASN A 33 -6.20 -3.84 -10.38
CA ASN A 33 -7.19 -2.97 -11.03
C ASN A 33 -7.09 -1.49 -10.59
N GLY A 34 -6.05 -1.11 -9.85
CA GLY A 34 -5.88 0.24 -9.29
C GLY A 34 -6.68 0.52 -8.01
N SER A 35 -7.45 -0.45 -7.49
CA SER A 35 -8.23 -0.24 -6.27
C SER A 35 -7.35 -0.02 -5.03
N LEU A 36 -7.76 0.92 -4.19
CA LEU A 36 -7.16 1.11 -2.86
C LEU A 36 -7.80 0.14 -1.87
N THR A 37 -7.00 -0.80 -1.39
CA THR A 37 -7.41 -1.77 -0.37
C THR A 37 -6.34 -1.85 0.72
N GLY A 38 -6.72 -2.37 1.90
CA GLY A 38 -5.78 -2.76 2.96
C GLY A 38 -4.81 -1.66 3.39
N TYR A 39 -5.22 -0.82 4.34
CA TYR A 39 -4.33 0.17 4.95
C TYR A 39 -4.67 0.37 6.42
N GLY A 40 -3.71 0.17 7.31
CA GLY A 40 -3.90 0.32 8.76
C GLY A 40 -4.36 1.73 9.17
N GLY A 41 -4.03 2.75 8.37
CA GLY A 41 -4.50 4.12 8.58
C GLY A 41 -5.85 4.46 7.93
N GLY A 42 -6.52 3.50 7.29
CA GLY A 42 -7.73 3.77 6.50
C GLY A 42 -7.48 4.37 5.11
N LEU A 43 -8.40 4.09 4.19
CA LEU A 43 -8.19 4.36 2.76
C LEU A 43 -8.03 5.85 2.40
N HIS A 44 -8.68 6.75 3.15
CA HIS A 44 -8.55 8.19 2.93
C HIS A 44 -7.09 8.68 3.08
N ARG A 45 -6.38 8.21 4.11
CA ARG A 45 -4.97 8.56 4.35
C ARG A 45 -4.07 7.98 3.25
N LYS A 46 -4.36 6.76 2.79
CA LYS A 46 -3.63 6.13 1.68
C LYS A 46 -3.77 6.93 0.38
N GLN A 47 -4.99 7.35 0.04
CA GLN A 47 -5.24 8.19 -1.12
C GLN A 47 -4.51 9.54 -1.00
N TRP A 48 -4.63 10.20 0.15
CA TRP A 48 -3.95 11.48 0.40
C TRP A 48 -2.43 11.38 0.24
N LEU A 49 -1.80 10.33 0.80
CA LEU A 49 -0.35 10.10 0.66
C LEU A 49 0.07 9.90 -0.80
N LEU A 50 -0.71 9.11 -1.56
CA LEU A 50 -0.43 8.88 -2.99
C LEU A 50 -0.55 10.17 -3.80
N ASP A 51 -1.56 11.00 -3.52
CA ASP A 51 -1.73 12.27 -4.22
C ASP A 51 -0.68 13.30 -3.82
N MET A 52 -0.28 13.33 -2.55
CA MET A 52 0.84 14.13 -2.08
C MET A 52 2.13 13.73 -2.81
N GLU A 53 2.45 12.43 -2.88
CA GLU A 53 3.63 11.94 -3.61
C GLU A 53 3.60 12.31 -5.09
N ARG A 54 2.44 12.27 -5.75
CA ARG A 54 2.30 12.69 -7.15
C ARG A 54 2.55 14.18 -7.36
N ARG A 55 2.23 15.03 -6.38
CA ARG A 55 2.46 16.48 -6.46
C ARG A 55 3.92 16.87 -6.32
N PHE A 56 4.71 16.06 -5.61
CA PHE A 56 6.13 16.31 -5.35
C PHE A 56 7.07 15.47 -6.23
N ARG A 57 6.54 14.86 -7.29
CA ARG A 57 7.29 14.06 -8.25
C ARG A 57 7.45 14.82 -9.56
#